data_AF-A0A428IY52-F1
#
_entry.id   AF-A0A428IY52-F1
#
_cell.length_a   1.000
_cell.length_b   1.000
_cell.length_c   1.000
_cell.angle_alpha   90.00
_cell.angle_beta   90.00
_cell.angle_gamma   90.00
#
_symmetry.space_group_name_H-M   'P 1'
#
loop_
_entity.id
_entity.type
_entity.pdbx_description
1 polymer ?
#
loop_
_entity_poly.entity_id
_entity_poly.type
_entity_poly.pdbx_seq_one_letter_code
_entity_poly.pdbx_strand_id
1 'polypeptide(L)'
;MNLFKRLFTGSPPPSADWQPLQRKPAHERVRQQWLAQAVYLNWMAPYFKAYHYEKAGLPGSRFRVQLARQEHPRGAVFLYDPSIGPGNFQHLFDFVRDRVLALGYHLGAADQRTVQHESYQETTQKYFLKPQPNDCSSSGRCNQRFGNVTVDLVSINGQPGFLRLASNPFTDDIFTPAASFDELVDAIFNLPSPTPDTEKLIKQFAKL
;
A
#
# COMPACT_ATOMS: atom_id res chain seq x y z
N MET A 1 -7.16 -13.99 20.16
CA MET A 1 -8.49 -13.38 19.93
C MET A 1 -8.44 -12.57 18.63
N ASN A 2 -9.32 -12.88 17.67
CA ASN A 2 -9.26 -12.34 16.31
C ASN A 2 -10.06 -11.01 16.25
N LEU A 3 -9.39 -9.86 16.41
CA LEU A 3 -10.03 -8.52 16.38
C LEU A 3 -10.89 -8.32 15.12
N PHE A 4 -10.47 -8.89 13.99
CA PHE A 4 -11.16 -8.77 12.71
C PHE A 4 -12.55 -9.42 12.66
N LYS A 5 -12.86 -10.44 13.50
CA LYS A 5 -14.17 -11.11 13.45
C LYS A 5 -15.29 -10.36 14.18
N ARG A 6 -14.95 -9.39 15.05
CA ARG A 6 -15.95 -8.63 15.84
C ARG A 6 -16.32 -7.27 15.26
N LEU A 7 -15.63 -6.81 14.23
CA LEU A 7 -15.90 -5.51 13.60
C LEU A 7 -16.95 -5.56 12.48
N PHE A 8 -17.39 -6.76 12.06
CA PHE A 8 -18.23 -6.92 10.86
C PHE A 8 -19.47 -7.79 11.08
N THR A 9 -20.15 -7.66 12.22
CA THR A 9 -21.49 -8.23 12.43
C THR A 9 -22.53 -7.12 12.33
N GLY A 10 -22.87 -6.74 11.10
CA GLY A 10 -23.94 -5.79 10.78
C GLY A 10 -24.47 -6.07 9.37
N SER A 11 -25.74 -5.79 9.14
CA SER A 11 -26.39 -5.91 7.83
C SER A 11 -25.57 -5.19 6.75
N PRO A 12 -25.51 -5.71 5.52
CA PRO A 12 -24.71 -5.09 4.47
C PRO A 12 -25.25 -3.66 4.24
N PRO A 13 -24.41 -2.64 4.41
CA PRO A 13 -24.81 -1.27 4.14
C PRO A 13 -25.16 -1.10 2.65
N PRO A 14 -25.97 -0.08 2.27
CA PRO A 14 -26.26 0.19 0.87
C PRO A 14 -24.95 0.18 0.08
N SER A 15 -24.92 -0.58 -1.02
CA SER A 15 -23.69 -0.80 -1.79
C SER A 15 -23.17 0.54 -2.29
N ALA A 16 -22.12 1.04 -1.67
CA ALA A 16 -21.42 2.20 -2.19
C ALA A 16 -20.70 1.79 -3.47
N ASP A 17 -20.93 2.52 -4.54
CA ASP A 17 -20.25 2.28 -5.81
C ASP A 17 -18.79 2.72 -5.74
N TRP A 18 -17.94 2.02 -6.48
CA TRP A 18 -16.57 2.47 -6.73
C TRP A 18 -16.60 3.67 -7.68
N GLN A 19 -15.83 4.70 -7.34
CA GLN A 19 -15.71 5.92 -8.13
C GLN A 19 -14.23 6.17 -8.46
N PRO A 20 -13.92 6.78 -9.62
CA PRO A 20 -12.55 7.13 -9.95
C PRO A 20 -11.87 7.95 -8.85
N LEU A 21 -10.67 7.54 -8.47
CA LEU A 21 -9.85 8.23 -7.49
C LEU A 21 -9.16 9.42 -8.14
N GLN A 22 -9.55 10.62 -7.73
CA GLN A 22 -8.97 11.86 -8.25
C GLN A 22 -8.23 12.62 -7.15
N ARG A 23 -6.99 13.02 -7.43
CA ARG A 23 -6.21 13.92 -6.57
C ARG A 23 -6.46 15.36 -7.00
N LYS A 24 -6.72 16.23 -6.03
CA LYS A 24 -6.80 17.68 -6.29
C LYS A 24 -5.41 18.20 -6.70
N PRO A 25 -5.29 19.14 -7.64
CA PRO A 25 -4.00 19.71 -8.04
C PRO A 25 -3.18 20.28 -6.87
N ALA A 26 -3.84 20.86 -5.86
CA ALA A 26 -3.17 21.36 -4.66
C ALA A 26 -2.48 20.24 -3.86
N HIS A 27 -3.15 19.09 -3.70
CA HIS A 27 -2.57 17.93 -3.02
C HIS A 27 -1.37 17.38 -3.78
N GLU A 28 -1.43 17.32 -5.11
CA GLU A 28 -0.28 16.86 -5.91
C GLU A 28 0.91 17.80 -5.78
N ARG A 29 0.72 19.12 -5.72
CA ARG A 29 1.83 20.07 -5.49
C ARG A 29 2.54 19.83 -4.16
N VAL A 30 1.77 19.64 -3.08
CA VAL A 30 2.33 19.32 -1.76
C VAL A 30 3.07 18.00 -1.79
N ARG A 31 2.49 16.98 -2.44
CA ARG A 31 3.12 15.68 -2.63
C ARG A 31 4.44 15.77 -3.39
N GLN A 32 4.52 16.56 -4.45
CA GLN A 32 5.77 16.76 -5.20
C GLN A 32 6.87 17.39 -4.32
N GLN A 33 6.52 18.33 -3.45
CA GLN A 33 7.47 18.86 -2.46
C GLN A 33 7.91 17.78 -1.45
N TRP A 34 6.97 16.99 -0.93
CA TRP A 34 7.24 15.88 -0.03
C TRP A 34 8.18 14.82 -0.65
N LEU A 35 8.01 14.53 -1.95
CA LEU A 35 8.90 13.64 -2.71
C LEU A 35 10.28 14.24 -2.90
N ALA A 36 10.36 15.50 -3.33
CA ALA A 36 11.63 16.20 -3.55
C ALA A 36 12.47 16.31 -2.28
N GLN A 37 11.82 16.41 -1.13
CA GLN A 37 12.46 16.46 0.19
C GLN A 37 12.69 15.07 0.82
N ALA A 38 12.40 14.00 0.09
CA ALA A 38 12.58 12.61 0.52
C ALA A 38 11.93 12.27 1.87
N VAL A 39 10.80 12.90 2.20
CA VAL A 39 10.14 12.73 3.51
C VAL A 39 9.64 11.29 3.71
N TYR A 40 9.42 10.53 2.62
CA TYR A 40 9.10 9.10 2.67
C TYR A 40 10.13 8.25 3.43
N LEU A 41 11.41 8.64 3.48
CA LEU A 41 12.46 7.85 4.12
C LEU A 41 12.18 7.61 5.62
N ASN A 42 11.39 8.49 6.25
CA ASN A 42 10.91 8.33 7.64
C ASN A 42 10.07 7.06 7.86
N TRP A 43 9.53 6.45 6.80
CA TRP A 43 8.63 5.30 6.92
C TRP A 43 9.03 4.12 6.06
N MET A 44 9.74 4.30 4.94
CA MET A 44 10.08 3.19 4.04
C MET A 44 10.98 2.15 4.73
N ALA A 45 12.19 2.55 5.17
CA ALA A 45 13.08 1.66 5.94
C ALA A 45 12.46 1.15 7.25
N PRO A 46 11.79 1.99 8.07
CA PRO A 46 11.14 1.50 9.28
C PRO A 46 10.01 0.49 9.05
N TYR A 47 9.19 0.64 8.01
CA TYR A 47 8.20 -0.38 7.66
C TYR A 47 8.83 -1.65 7.08
N PHE A 48 9.90 -1.53 6.30
CA PHE A 48 10.69 -2.69 5.84
C PHE A 48 11.21 -3.51 7.02
N LYS A 49 11.81 -2.85 8.01
CA LYS A 49 12.25 -3.49 9.26
C LYS A 49 11.08 -4.16 10.00
N ALA A 50 9.94 -3.47 10.12
CA ALA A 50 8.75 -4.01 10.77
C ALA A 50 8.19 -5.26 10.06
N TYR A 51 8.20 -5.28 8.73
CA TYR A 51 7.82 -6.44 7.93
C TYR A 51 8.69 -7.67 8.25
N HIS A 52 10.01 -7.50 8.28
CA HIS A 52 10.93 -8.60 8.59
C HIS A 52 10.84 -9.05 10.06
N TYR A 53 10.56 -8.13 10.98
CA TYR A 53 10.34 -8.47 12.39
C TYR A 53 9.08 -9.32 12.57
N GLU A 54 7.96 -8.91 11.95
CA GLU A 54 6.73 -9.70 11.95
C GLU A 54 6.96 -11.09 11.34
N LYS A 55 7.65 -11.17 10.20
CA LYS A 55 7.99 -12.44 9.54
C LYS A 55 8.82 -13.38 10.45
N ALA A 56 9.73 -12.82 11.23
CA ALA A 56 10.59 -13.55 12.15
C ALA A 56 9.95 -13.79 13.53
N GLY A 57 8.73 -13.29 13.78
CA GLY A 57 8.08 -13.34 15.10
C GLY A 57 8.81 -12.53 16.18
N LEU A 58 9.57 -11.50 15.78
CA LEU A 58 10.36 -10.68 16.69
C LEU A 58 9.54 -9.47 17.18
N PRO A 59 9.55 -9.17 18.50
CA PRO A 59 8.93 -7.97 19.02
C PRO A 59 9.79 -6.72 18.76
N GLY A 60 9.24 -5.53 19.04
CA GLY A 60 10.03 -4.30 19.20
C GLY A 60 10.20 -3.45 17.93
N SER A 61 9.43 -3.68 16.87
CA SER A 61 9.35 -2.70 15.78
C SER A 61 8.50 -1.49 16.19
N ARG A 62 8.97 -0.28 15.89
CA ARG A 62 8.22 0.97 16.14
C ARG A 62 6.87 0.96 15.39
N PHE A 63 6.91 0.58 14.13
CA PHE A 63 5.72 0.43 13.29
C PHE A 63 5.24 -1.01 13.28
N ARG A 64 3.96 -1.21 12.95
CA ARG A 64 3.33 -2.52 12.93
C ARG A 64 2.99 -2.94 11.51
N VAL A 65 3.33 -4.18 11.20
CA VAL A 65 2.97 -4.86 9.96
C VAL A 65 2.28 -6.16 10.33
N GLN A 66 1.28 -6.57 9.56
CA GLN A 66 0.63 -7.88 9.69
C GLN A 66 0.66 -8.59 8.35
N LEU A 67 1.14 -9.83 8.33
CA LEU A 67 1.16 -10.66 7.12
C LEU A 67 -0.21 -11.30 6.88
N ALA A 68 -0.63 -11.35 5.62
CA ALA A 68 -1.78 -12.15 5.24
C ALA A 68 -1.49 -13.63 5.50
N ARG A 69 -2.31 -14.27 6.34
CA ARG A 69 -2.08 -15.65 6.80
C ARG A 69 -2.50 -16.72 5.79
N GLN A 70 -3.15 -16.35 4.69
CA GLN A 70 -3.63 -17.29 3.66
C GLN A 70 -2.70 -17.29 2.45
N GLU A 71 -2.62 -18.44 1.77
CA GLU A 71 -1.62 -18.70 0.73
C GLU A 71 -1.73 -17.79 -0.49
N HIS A 72 -2.95 -17.33 -0.83
CA HIS A 72 -3.23 -16.48 -2.00
C HIS A 72 -4.44 -15.56 -1.80
N PRO A 73 -4.37 -14.26 -2.18
CA PRO A 73 -3.17 -13.53 -2.57
C PRO A 73 -2.23 -13.28 -1.37
N ARG A 74 -0.92 -13.29 -1.63
CA ARG A 74 0.07 -12.93 -0.60
C ARG A 74 0.05 -11.42 -0.39
N GLY A 75 0.13 -10.99 0.86
CA GLY A 75 0.01 -9.57 1.18
C GLY A 75 0.48 -9.22 2.58
N ALA A 76 0.60 -7.92 2.81
CA ALA A 76 0.91 -7.34 4.11
C ALA A 76 0.07 -6.08 4.34
N VAL A 77 -0.26 -5.86 5.60
CA VAL A 77 -0.95 -4.68 6.11
C VAL A 77 0.02 -3.85 6.91
N PHE A 78 0.25 -2.60 6.50
CA PHE A 78 1.12 -1.63 7.16
C PHE A 78 0.25 -0.66 7.95
N LEU A 79 0.25 -0.78 9.27
CA LEU A 79 -0.68 -0.05 10.13
C LEU A 79 -0.25 1.41 10.27
N TYR A 80 -1.23 2.31 10.23
CA TYR A 80 -1.03 3.72 10.54
C TYR A 80 -0.57 3.88 11.98
N ASP A 81 0.32 4.84 12.18
CA ASP A 81 0.75 5.32 13.48
C ASP A 81 0.50 6.84 13.56
N PRO A 82 -0.08 7.36 14.66
CA PRO A 82 -0.37 8.79 14.77
C PRO A 82 0.83 9.72 14.62
N SER A 83 2.06 9.24 14.88
CA SER A 83 3.29 10.03 14.67
C SER A 83 3.57 10.32 13.19
N ILE A 84 2.93 9.61 12.26
CA ILE A 84 3.03 9.84 10.82
C ILE A 84 2.22 11.08 10.43
N GLY A 85 0.99 11.19 10.94
CA GLY A 85 0.01 12.18 10.49
C GLY A 85 -0.70 11.75 9.19
N PRO A 86 -1.99 12.08 9.02
CA PRO A 86 -2.78 11.62 7.88
C PRO A 86 -2.28 12.09 6.51
N GLY A 87 -1.73 13.30 6.40
CA GLY A 87 -1.19 13.82 5.13
C GLY A 87 -0.02 12.99 4.62
N ASN A 88 0.97 12.76 5.48
CA ASN A 88 2.12 11.91 5.19
C ASN A 88 1.70 10.49 4.81
N PHE A 89 0.72 9.90 5.49
CA PHE A 89 0.28 8.55 5.20
C PHE A 89 -0.44 8.45 3.84
N GLN A 90 -1.17 9.50 3.45
CA GLN A 90 -1.75 9.64 2.10
C GLN A 90 -0.67 9.80 1.02
N HIS A 91 0.39 10.58 1.27
CA HIS A 91 1.53 10.68 0.35
C HIS A 91 2.30 9.36 0.25
N LEU A 92 2.46 8.64 1.37
CA LEU A 92 3.08 7.33 1.41
C LEU A 92 2.29 6.31 0.58
N PHE A 93 0.95 6.29 0.68
CA PHE A 93 0.09 5.48 -0.17
C PHE A 93 0.36 5.71 -1.67
N ASP A 94 0.37 6.98 -2.08
CA ASP A 94 0.65 7.36 -3.48
C ASP A 94 2.09 7.04 -3.88
N PHE A 95 3.04 7.10 -2.94
CA PHE A 95 4.44 6.74 -3.19
C PHE A 95 4.63 5.23 -3.37
N VAL A 96 3.96 4.39 -2.58
CA VAL A 96 3.98 2.92 -2.78
C VAL A 96 3.50 2.56 -4.19
N ARG A 97 2.43 3.21 -4.68
CA ARG A 97 2.01 3.07 -6.08
C ARG A 97 3.14 3.41 -7.06
N ASP A 98 3.80 4.55 -6.89
CA ASP A 98 4.88 4.97 -7.79
C ASP A 98 6.06 4.00 -7.78
N ARG A 99 6.38 3.43 -6.61
CA ARG A 99 7.39 2.37 -6.49
C ARG A 99 6.98 1.15 -7.31
N VAL A 100 5.72 0.70 -7.25
CA VAL A 100 5.22 -0.42 -8.07
C VAL A 100 5.27 -0.08 -9.56
N LEU A 101 4.87 1.13 -9.97
CA LEU A 101 4.95 1.57 -11.37
C LEU A 101 6.39 1.53 -11.89
N ALA A 102 7.36 1.97 -11.08
CA ALA A 102 8.78 1.91 -11.42
C ALA A 102 9.32 0.48 -11.61
N LEU A 103 8.62 -0.55 -11.10
CA LEU A 103 8.94 -1.96 -11.34
C LEU A 103 8.40 -2.47 -12.69
N GLY A 104 8.02 -1.60 -13.63
CA GLY A 104 7.51 -2.00 -14.93
C GLY A 104 6.05 -2.45 -14.87
N TYR A 105 5.24 -1.76 -14.06
CA TYR A 105 3.78 -1.93 -14.03
C TYR A 105 3.10 -0.77 -14.75
N HIS A 106 1.84 -0.97 -15.12
CA HIS A 106 0.94 0.12 -15.50
C HIS A 106 -0.26 0.18 -14.56
N LEU A 107 -0.87 1.36 -14.46
CA LEU A 107 -2.07 1.58 -13.67
C LEU A 107 -3.27 1.02 -14.44
N GLY A 108 -3.87 -0.05 -13.92
CA GLY A 108 -5.10 -0.63 -14.47
C GLY A 108 -6.34 0.11 -14.00
N ALA A 109 -6.39 0.49 -12.72
CA ALA A 109 -7.47 1.29 -12.16
C ALA A 109 -7.00 2.06 -10.91
N ALA A 110 -7.65 3.20 -10.65
CA ALA A 110 -7.48 3.98 -9.45
C ALA A 110 -8.87 4.42 -8.99
N ASP A 111 -9.37 3.82 -7.91
CA ASP A 111 -10.74 4.00 -7.47
C ASP A 111 -10.82 4.23 -5.97
N GLN A 112 -11.95 4.78 -5.53
CA GLN A 112 -12.30 4.90 -4.12
C GLN A 112 -13.74 4.48 -3.88
N ARG A 113 -14.01 4.04 -2.66
CA ARG A 113 -15.35 3.67 -2.20
C ARG A 113 -15.51 4.06 -0.75
N THR A 114 -16.65 4.65 -0.41
CA THR A 114 -17.00 5.00 0.96
C THR A 114 -18.26 4.26 1.39
N VAL A 115 -18.12 3.37 2.36
CA VAL A 115 -19.20 2.55 2.91
C VAL A 115 -19.66 3.14 4.23
N GLN A 116 -20.96 3.37 4.35
CA GLN A 116 -21.57 3.85 5.59
C GLN A 116 -22.04 2.66 6.41
N HIS A 117 -21.35 2.34 7.51
CA HIS A 117 -21.83 1.38 8.50
C HIS A 117 -22.70 2.09 9.55
N GLU A 118 -23.37 1.30 10.40
CA GLU A 118 -24.26 1.82 11.45
C GLU A 118 -23.55 2.82 12.38
N SER A 119 -22.28 2.58 12.73
CA SER A 119 -21.53 3.36 13.72
C SER A 119 -20.30 4.08 13.18
N TYR A 120 -19.91 3.82 11.93
CA TYR A 120 -18.73 4.42 11.32
C TYR A 120 -18.82 4.47 9.81
N GLN A 121 -17.99 5.31 9.21
CA GLN A 121 -17.76 5.37 7.78
C GLN A 121 -16.40 4.76 7.45
N GLU A 122 -16.35 3.86 6.48
CA GLU A 122 -15.10 3.30 5.95
C GLU A 122 -14.86 3.83 4.54
N THR A 123 -13.70 4.41 4.29
CA THR A 123 -13.26 4.78 2.95
C THR A 123 -12.07 3.91 2.55
N THR A 124 -12.18 3.24 1.41
CA THR A 124 -11.08 2.52 0.77
C THR A 124 -10.69 3.25 -0.51
N GLN A 125 -9.43 3.66 -0.61
CA GLN A 125 -8.81 4.08 -1.87
C GLN A 125 -7.95 2.93 -2.39
N LYS A 126 -7.96 2.67 -3.69
CA LYS A 126 -7.34 1.50 -4.29
C LYS A 126 -6.61 1.86 -5.57
N TYR A 127 -5.37 1.39 -5.67
CA TYR A 127 -4.62 1.28 -6.92
C TYR A 127 -4.55 -0.19 -7.33
N PHE A 128 -5.01 -0.49 -8.54
CA PHE A 128 -4.85 -1.78 -9.17
C PHE A 128 -3.84 -1.68 -10.30
N LEU A 129 -2.73 -2.41 -10.16
CA LEU A 129 -1.60 -2.34 -11.06
C LEU A 129 -1.39 -3.69 -11.75
N LYS A 130 -1.11 -3.64 -13.05
CA LYS A 130 -0.90 -4.82 -13.89
C LYS A 130 0.52 -4.81 -14.48
N PRO A 131 1.16 -5.98 -14.65
CA PRO A 131 2.41 -6.08 -15.41
C PRO A 131 2.24 -5.56 -16.84
N GLN A 132 3.33 -5.16 -17.50
CA GLN A 132 3.27 -4.78 -18.92
C GLN A 132 2.86 -5.98 -19.77
N PRO A 133 1.81 -5.89 -20.60
CA PRO A 133 1.34 -7.01 -21.40
C PRO A 133 2.33 -7.39 -22.52
N ASN A 134 3.21 -6.47 -22.90
CA ASN A 134 4.15 -6.65 -24.02
C ASN A 134 5.56 -7.06 -23.55
N ASP A 135 5.76 -7.28 -22.26
CA ASP A 135 7.04 -7.76 -21.70
C ASP A 135 7.10 -9.28 -21.83
N CYS A 136 7.30 -9.80 -23.04
CA CYS A 136 7.33 -11.23 -23.30
C CYS A 136 8.70 -11.70 -23.82
N SER A 137 9.13 -12.85 -23.33
CA SER A 137 10.38 -13.48 -23.72
C SER A 137 10.34 -14.02 -25.15
N SER A 138 11.50 -14.37 -25.70
CA SER A 138 11.59 -15.06 -27.01
C SER A 138 10.84 -16.40 -27.06
N SER A 139 10.56 -17.01 -25.92
CA SER A 139 9.74 -18.24 -25.81
C SER A 139 8.24 -17.99 -25.97
N GLY A 140 7.81 -16.73 -26.08
CA GLY A 140 6.39 -16.35 -26.11
C GLY A 140 5.75 -16.19 -24.72
N ARG A 141 6.43 -16.62 -23.64
CA ARG A 141 5.93 -16.43 -22.27
C ARG A 141 6.11 -14.99 -21.81
N CYS A 142 5.08 -14.43 -21.20
CA CYS A 142 5.07 -13.05 -20.71
C CYS A 142 5.56 -12.93 -19.25
N ASN A 143 6.32 -11.88 -18.97
CA ASN A 143 6.84 -11.56 -17.66
C ASN A 143 5.73 -11.01 -16.78
N GLN A 144 5.21 -11.85 -15.89
CA GLN A 144 4.18 -11.43 -14.94
C GLN A 144 4.74 -10.72 -13.70
N ARG A 145 6.07 -10.67 -13.52
CA ARG A 145 6.72 -10.08 -12.35
C ARG A 145 6.18 -10.69 -11.05
N PHE A 146 5.39 -9.95 -10.29
CA PHE A 146 4.76 -10.42 -9.04
C PHE A 146 3.27 -10.79 -9.23
N GLY A 147 2.78 -10.86 -10.47
CA GLY A 147 1.37 -10.89 -10.82
C GLY A 147 0.74 -9.50 -10.75
N ASN A 148 -0.59 -9.44 -10.64
CA ASN A 148 -1.28 -8.18 -10.37
C ASN A 148 -0.93 -7.67 -8.96
N VAL A 149 -0.77 -6.36 -8.79
CA VAL A 149 -0.49 -5.75 -7.48
C VAL A 149 -1.63 -4.82 -7.12
N THR A 150 -2.08 -4.88 -5.87
CA THR A 150 -3.01 -3.91 -5.29
C THR A 150 -2.37 -3.16 -4.15
N VAL A 151 -2.57 -1.85 -4.13
CA VAL A 151 -2.25 -0.98 -3.00
C VAL A 151 -3.56 -0.35 -2.56
N ASP A 152 -3.96 -0.58 -1.31
CA ASP A 152 -5.16 0.04 -0.73
C ASP A 152 -4.77 0.94 0.44
N LEU A 153 -5.47 2.06 0.60
CA LEU A 153 -5.50 2.87 1.82
C LEU A 153 -6.91 2.78 2.40
N VAL A 154 -7.01 2.28 3.63
CA VAL A 154 -8.28 2.16 4.36
C VAL A 154 -8.32 3.17 5.49
N SER A 155 -9.41 3.93 5.57
CA SER A 155 -9.66 4.95 6.58
C SER A 155 -11.00 4.74 7.25
N ILE A 156 -11.09 5.03 8.55
CA ILE A 156 -12.32 4.97 9.35
C ILE A 156 -12.62 6.38 9.86
N ASN A 157 -13.82 6.89 9.59
CA ASN A 157 -14.27 8.24 9.96
C ASN A 157 -13.25 9.33 9.53
N GLY A 158 -12.70 9.19 8.32
CA GLY A 158 -11.69 10.09 7.77
C GLY A 158 -10.27 9.95 8.36
N GLN A 159 -10.06 9.06 9.33
CA GLN A 159 -8.74 8.78 9.90
C GLN A 159 -8.10 7.55 9.25
N PRO A 160 -6.84 7.62 8.81
CA PRO A 160 -6.18 6.46 8.22
C PRO A 160 -6.04 5.31 9.20
N GLY A 161 -6.34 4.11 8.74
CA GLY A 161 -6.15 2.86 9.48
C GLY A 161 -4.89 2.13 9.04
N PHE A 162 -4.76 1.83 7.75
CA PHE A 162 -3.63 1.06 7.22
C PHE A 162 -3.48 1.17 5.70
N LEU A 163 -2.28 0.84 5.22
CA LEU A 163 -2.05 0.46 3.82
C LEU A 163 -2.09 -1.06 3.69
N ARG A 164 -2.71 -1.57 2.63
CA ARG A 164 -2.64 -2.99 2.27
C ARG A 164 -1.92 -3.12 0.94
N LEU A 165 -0.83 -3.88 0.93
CA LEU A 165 -0.14 -4.28 -0.30
C LEU A 165 -0.39 -5.77 -0.51
N ALA A 166 -0.83 -6.16 -1.70
CA ALA A 166 -0.97 -7.56 -2.05
C ALA A 166 -0.52 -7.81 -3.49
N SER A 167 -0.02 -9.02 -3.75
CA SER A 167 0.27 -9.51 -5.08
C SER A 167 -0.53 -10.77 -5.39
N ASN A 168 -0.99 -10.87 -6.63
CA ASN A 168 -1.78 -11.99 -7.14
C ASN A 168 -1.16 -12.54 -8.43
N PRO A 169 -0.22 -13.49 -8.29
CA PRO A 169 0.36 -14.24 -9.41
C PRO A 169 -0.69 -14.90 -10.29
N PHE A 170 -0.44 -14.93 -11.60
CA PHE A 170 -1.18 -15.74 -12.56
C PHE A 170 -0.63 -17.17 -12.54
N THR A 171 -1.53 -18.14 -12.57
CA THR A 171 -1.20 -19.58 -12.59
C THR A 171 -1.12 -20.17 -14.00
N ASP A 172 -1.32 -19.35 -15.02
CA ASP A 172 -1.35 -19.74 -16.43
C ASP A 172 0.08 -19.91 -16.99
N ASP A 173 0.29 -20.92 -17.83
CA ASP A 173 1.60 -21.29 -18.38
C ASP A 173 2.10 -20.33 -19.46
N ILE A 174 1.24 -19.44 -19.98
CA ILE A 174 1.65 -18.32 -20.83
C ILE A 174 2.51 -17.29 -20.08
N PHE A 175 2.57 -17.34 -18.75
CA PHE A 175 3.39 -16.44 -17.95
C PHE A 175 4.64 -17.12 -17.42
N THR A 176 5.73 -16.36 -17.27
CA THR A 176 6.91 -16.81 -16.50
C THR A 176 6.57 -17.05 -15.02
N PRO A 177 7.36 -17.83 -14.25
CA PRO A 177 7.16 -17.95 -12.81
C PRO A 177 7.16 -16.57 -12.14
N ALA A 178 6.21 -16.33 -11.23
CA ALA A 178 6.15 -15.07 -10.51
C ALA A 178 7.25 -14.99 -9.45
N ALA A 179 7.84 -13.81 -9.31
CA ALA A 179 8.69 -13.46 -8.18
C ALA A 179 7.87 -13.41 -6.86
N SER A 180 8.55 -13.60 -5.74
CA SER A 180 7.92 -13.71 -4.43
C SER A 180 7.39 -12.38 -3.92
N PHE A 181 6.42 -12.43 -3.00
CA PHE A 181 5.93 -11.23 -2.31
C PHE A 181 7.03 -10.56 -1.46
N ASP A 182 7.99 -11.34 -0.93
CA ASP A 182 9.14 -10.79 -0.20
C ASP A 182 10.01 -9.89 -1.10
N GLU A 183 10.27 -10.33 -2.33
CA GLU A 183 11.02 -9.54 -3.32
C GLU A 183 10.25 -8.27 -3.73
N LEU A 184 8.90 -8.31 -3.77
CA LEU A 184 8.09 -7.11 -3.98
C LEU A 184 8.25 -6.11 -2.82
N VAL A 185 8.20 -6.59 -1.58
CA VAL A 185 8.36 -5.75 -0.39
C VAL A 185 9.77 -5.15 -0.33
N ASP A 186 10.80 -5.93 -0.64
CA ASP A 186 12.17 -5.45 -0.76
C ASP A 186 12.29 -4.33 -1.81
N ALA A 187 11.82 -4.57 -3.03
CA ALA A 187 11.90 -3.60 -4.12
C ALA A 187 11.16 -2.27 -3.83
N ILE A 188 10.08 -2.32 -3.04
CA ILE A 188 9.30 -1.14 -2.68
C ILE A 188 9.90 -0.41 -1.48
N PHE A 189 10.16 -1.12 -0.37
CA PHE A 189 10.39 -0.53 0.95
C PHE A 189 11.85 -0.52 1.40
N ASN A 190 12.74 -1.32 0.80
CA ASN A 190 14.15 -1.36 1.15
C ASN A 190 14.87 -0.10 0.61
N LEU A 191 14.75 0.98 1.36
CA LEU A 191 15.36 2.28 1.08
C LEU A 191 16.29 2.69 2.22
N PRO A 192 17.12 3.73 2.05
CA PRO A 192 17.95 4.25 3.13
C PRO A 192 17.15 4.63 4.38
N SER A 193 17.82 4.58 5.52
CA SER A 193 17.24 5.06 6.79
C SER A 193 17.00 6.58 6.75
N PRO A 194 16.03 7.11 7.52
CA PRO A 194 15.81 8.55 7.60
C PRO A 194 17.01 9.29 8.18
N THR A 195 17.12 10.57 7.83
CA THR A 195 18.08 11.49 8.44
C THR A 195 17.37 12.41 9.43
N PRO A 196 18.09 13.05 10.38
CA PRO A 196 17.50 14.04 11.26
C PRO A 196 16.78 15.18 10.53
N ASP A 197 17.18 15.48 9.30
CA ASP A 197 16.55 16.53 8.50
C ASP A 197 15.23 16.07 7.90
N THR A 198 15.13 14.82 7.42
CA THR A 198 13.84 14.28 6.98
C THR A 198 12.85 14.15 8.14
N GLU A 199 13.32 13.87 9.35
CA GLU A 199 12.46 13.75 10.55
C GLU A 199 11.83 15.09 10.95
N LYS A 200 12.58 16.19 10.87
CA LYS A 200 12.06 17.54 11.16
C LYS A 200 10.89 17.92 10.25
N LEU A 201 10.85 17.39 9.03
CA LEU A 201 9.83 17.67 8.03
C LEU A 201 8.51 16.92 8.28
N ILE A 202 8.46 15.91 9.17
CA ILE A 202 7.24 15.12 9.42
C ILE A 202 6.05 16.04 9.75
N LYS A 203 6.24 17.01 10.65
CA LYS A 203 5.16 17.92 11.09
C LYS A 203 4.63 18.82 9.97
N GLN A 204 5.47 19.16 8.98
CA GLN A 204 5.09 20.02 7.87
C GLN A 204 4.00 19.39 7.00
N PHE A 205 4.04 18.08 6.82
CA PHE A 205 3.16 17.32 5.94
C PHE A 205 2.16 16.43 6.70
N ALA A 206 2.03 16.64 8.01
CA ALA A 206 1.19 15.79 8.85
C ALA A 206 -0.31 15.93 8.55
N LYS A 207 -0.76 17.05 7.99
CA LYS A 207 -2.17 17.33 7.67
C LYS A 207 -2.44 17.12 6.18
N LEU A 208 -3.68 16.71 5.85
CA LEU A 208 -4.20 16.59 4.48
C LEU A 208 -4.48 17.94 3.84
#